data_AF-A0A2V8QIU6-F1
#
_entry.id   AF-A0A2V8QIU6-F1
#
_cell.length_a   1.000
_cell.length_b   1.000
_cell.length_c   1.000
_cell.angle_alpha   90.00
_cell.angle_beta   90.00
_cell.angle_gamma   90.00
#
_symmetry.space_group_name_H-M   'P 1'
#
loop_
_entity.id
_entity.type
_entity.pdbx_description
1 polymer ?
#
loop_
_entity_poly.entity_id
_entity_poly.type
_entity_poly.pdbx_seq_one_letter_code
_entity_poly.pdbx_strand_id
1 'polypeptide(L)'
;MTDLKTLDTIIAMVIVLLVLSLIVQSVQSLIKKYLKLKSRSLVDSLSDLFAYIDSQTLVSRAPAELVEKVNEEFKKLGRVSLIRKRPMIDSIAKADLTKILEKVESKKLADEVEKWFDTAMQGFEERYTRHMKSITIIVSIVVVVLLNANFFQVYHNISTNDVMRNAILQKRDLVQQQLKTQSPETATEAEALKAELTQLQKYLDEAPGLGIRLLRPAQISDFAGAQGVWKDVPFRNRLGHGIKVIGGFAIMVMLLSAGAPFWQDALESLFGVKNLLRKKSDTENVEDRGGQPRSS
;
A
#
# COMPACT_ATOMS: atom_id res chain seq x y z
N MET A 1 35.27 0.13 12.13
CA MET A 1 34.12 0.17 13.07
C MET A 1 33.00 1.13 12.64
N THR A 2 33.29 2.26 11.97
CA THR A 2 32.30 3.26 11.52
C THR A 2 31.32 2.74 10.45
N ASP A 3 31.75 1.82 9.60
CA ASP A 3 30.94 1.34 8.46
C ASP A 3 29.72 0.50 8.91
N LEU A 4 29.92 -0.37 9.91
CA LEU A 4 28.85 -1.21 10.48
C LEU A 4 27.77 -0.39 11.19
N LYS A 5 28.15 0.68 11.91
CA LYS A 5 27.18 1.54 12.63
C LYS A 5 26.32 2.36 11.64
N THR A 6 26.93 2.86 10.57
CA THR A 6 26.21 3.53 9.49
C THR A 6 25.25 2.57 8.79
N LEU A 7 25.71 1.35 8.49
CA LEU A 7 24.88 0.32 7.88
C LEU A 7 23.69 -0.08 8.77
N ASP A 8 23.89 -0.22 10.08
CA ASP A 8 22.82 -0.47 11.05
C ASP A 8 21.78 0.65 11.08
N THR A 9 22.22 1.89 10.91
CA THR A 9 21.33 3.06 10.86
C THR A 9 20.47 3.03 9.60
N ILE A 10 21.07 2.69 8.45
CA ILE A 10 20.36 2.54 7.17
C ILE A 10 19.36 1.38 7.25
N ILE A 11 19.76 0.22 7.78
CA ILE A 11 18.88 -0.94 7.94
C ILE A 11 17.70 -0.59 8.85
N ALA A 12 17.95 0.05 9.99
CA ALA A 12 16.88 0.50 10.89
C ALA A 12 15.93 1.48 10.20
N MET A 13 16.45 2.40 9.38
CA MET A 13 15.61 3.31 8.60
C MET A 13 14.72 2.56 7.61
N VAL A 14 15.25 1.55 6.91
CA VAL A 14 14.47 0.72 5.98
C VAL A 14 13.38 -0.07 6.72
N ILE A 15 13.65 -0.60 7.91
CA ILE A 15 12.64 -1.27 8.73
C ILE A 15 11.50 -0.31 9.09
N VAL A 16 11.80 0.93 9.46
CA VAL A 16 10.77 1.95 9.75
C VAL A 16 9.95 2.30 8.51
N LEU A 17 10.59 2.48 7.36
CA LEU A 17 9.90 2.73 6.09
C LEU A 17 9.01 1.55 5.67
N LEU A 18 9.44 0.33 5.94
CA LEU A 18 8.68 -0.88 5.69
C LEU A 18 7.42 -0.93 6.54
N VAL A 19 7.52 -0.69 7.86
CA VAL A 19 6.36 -0.67 8.77
C VAL A 19 5.37 0.43 8.38
N LEU A 20 5.85 1.63 8.06
CA LEU A 20 4.98 2.72 7.61
C LEU A 20 4.30 2.41 6.27
N SER A 21 5.01 1.74 5.36
CA SER A 21 4.41 1.28 4.10
C SER A 21 3.34 0.20 4.32
N LEU A 22 3.51 -0.67 5.31
CA LEU A 22 2.51 -1.66 5.71
C LEU A 22 1.26 -1.01 6.31
N ILE A 23 1.43 0.05 7.10
CA ILE A 23 0.31 0.87 7.60
C ILE A 23 -0.44 1.50 6.42
N VAL A 24 0.28 2.14 5.50
CA VAL A 24 -0.30 2.75 4.28
C VAL A 24 -1.09 1.72 3.48
N GLN A 25 -0.53 0.53 3.24
CA GLN A 25 -1.21 -0.56 2.52
C GLN A 25 -2.44 -1.10 3.26
N SER A 26 -2.35 -1.25 4.59
CA SER A 26 -3.48 -1.69 5.41
C SER A 26 -4.64 -0.70 5.32
N VAL A 27 -4.35 0.61 5.45
CA VAL A 27 -5.35 1.68 5.30
C VAL A 27 -5.93 1.70 3.88
N GLN A 28 -5.10 1.55 2.84
CA GLN A 28 -5.58 1.44 1.46
C GLN A 28 -6.50 0.23 1.26
N SER A 29 -6.18 -0.93 1.83
CA SER A 29 -7.01 -2.14 1.73
C SER A 29 -8.38 -1.92 2.38
N LEU A 30 -8.39 -1.33 3.58
CA LEU A 30 -9.61 -0.97 4.30
C LEU A 30 -10.47 0.01 3.48
N ILE A 31 -9.86 1.03 2.88
CA ILE A 31 -10.56 2.00 2.01
C ILE A 31 -11.16 1.30 0.80
N LYS A 32 -10.39 0.43 0.11
CA LYS A 32 -10.86 -0.34 -1.05
C LYS A 32 -12.09 -1.18 -0.70
N LYS A 33 -12.06 -1.87 0.44
CA LYS A 33 -13.16 -2.71 0.93
C LYS A 33 -14.37 -1.88 1.35
N TYR A 34 -14.16 -0.83 2.14
CA TYR A 34 -15.24 0.02 2.64
C TYR A 34 -15.97 0.75 1.50
N LEU A 35 -15.23 1.31 0.55
CA LEU A 35 -15.79 2.09 -0.55
C LEU A 35 -16.27 1.24 -1.75
N LYS A 36 -16.06 -0.09 -1.73
CA LYS A 36 -16.45 -1.03 -2.82
C LYS A 36 -15.99 -0.56 -4.21
N LEU A 37 -14.83 0.08 -4.28
CA LEU A 37 -14.40 0.82 -5.47
C LEU A 37 -14.30 -0.08 -6.71
N LYS A 38 -13.84 -1.32 -6.53
CA LYS A 38 -13.71 -2.32 -7.61
C LYS A 38 -15.06 -2.69 -8.24
N SER A 39 -16.12 -2.83 -7.42
CA SER A 39 -17.48 -3.13 -7.89
C SER A 39 -18.06 -1.98 -8.71
N ARG A 40 -17.83 -0.73 -8.29
CA ARG A 40 -18.38 0.44 -8.98
C ARG A 40 -17.72 0.66 -10.32
N SER A 41 -16.39 0.61 -10.38
CA SER A 41 -15.68 0.80 -11.64
C SER A 41 -15.94 -0.32 -12.65
N LEU A 42 -16.24 -1.55 -12.21
CA LEU A 42 -16.66 -2.64 -13.12
C LEU A 42 -18.04 -2.39 -13.71
N VAL A 43 -18.97 -1.86 -12.91
CA VAL A 43 -20.31 -1.47 -13.38
C VAL A 43 -20.20 -0.33 -14.40
N ASP A 44 -19.35 0.66 -14.14
CA ASP A 44 -19.10 1.77 -15.06
C ASP A 44 -18.52 1.25 -16.40
N SER A 45 -17.57 0.31 -16.36
CA SER A 45 -17.00 -0.29 -17.58
C SER A 45 -17.99 -1.16 -18.36
N LEU A 46 -18.90 -1.86 -17.68
CA LEU A 46 -19.99 -2.57 -18.36
C LEU A 46 -20.96 -1.58 -19.02
N SER A 47 -21.25 -0.46 -18.37
CA SER A 47 -22.05 0.61 -18.95
C SER A 47 -21.38 1.18 -20.20
N ASP A 48 -20.06 1.43 -20.17
CA ASP A 48 -19.29 1.90 -21.33
C ASP A 48 -19.32 0.88 -22.47
N LEU A 49 -19.15 -0.42 -22.16
CA LEU A 49 -19.21 -1.49 -23.15
C LEU A 49 -20.58 -1.56 -23.83
N PHE A 50 -21.67 -1.51 -23.04
CA PHE A 50 -23.01 -1.54 -23.61
C PHE A 50 -23.34 -0.27 -24.38
N ALA A 51 -22.90 0.91 -23.94
CA ALA A 51 -23.07 2.15 -24.69
C ALA A 51 -22.31 2.11 -26.03
N TYR A 52 -21.11 1.53 -26.05
CA TYR A 52 -20.35 1.33 -27.28
C TYR A 52 -21.07 0.38 -28.25
N ILE A 53 -21.64 -0.72 -27.75
CA ILE A 53 -22.34 -1.70 -28.60
C ILE A 53 -23.74 -1.22 -29.02
N ASP A 54 -24.43 -0.44 -28.18
CA ASP A 54 -25.70 0.23 -28.50
C ASP A 54 -25.56 1.17 -29.69
N SER A 55 -24.40 1.83 -29.84
CA SER A 55 -24.10 2.64 -31.03
C SER A 55 -24.11 1.84 -32.34
N GLN A 56 -24.01 0.51 -32.27
CA GLN A 56 -24.14 -0.40 -33.42
C GLN A 56 -25.59 -0.89 -33.63
N THR A 57 -26.60 -0.35 -32.92
CA THR A 57 -28.03 -0.72 -32.98
C THR A 57 -28.36 -2.18 -32.64
N LEU A 58 -27.47 -2.85 -31.89
CA LEU A 58 -27.63 -4.26 -31.50
C LEU A 58 -28.42 -4.45 -30.19
N VAL A 59 -28.73 -3.35 -29.52
CA VAL A 59 -29.32 -3.32 -28.19
C VAL A 59 -30.75 -2.78 -28.30
N SER A 60 -31.70 -3.41 -27.61
CA SER A 60 -33.12 -3.00 -27.63
C SER A 60 -33.51 -2.18 -26.40
N ARG A 61 -32.63 -2.12 -25.38
CA ARG A 61 -32.88 -1.49 -24.08
C ARG A 61 -31.80 -0.47 -23.77
N ALA A 62 -32.09 0.54 -22.96
CA ALA A 62 -31.05 1.50 -22.58
C ALA A 62 -29.86 0.79 -21.90
N PRO A 63 -28.60 1.19 -22.14
CA PRO A 63 -27.42 0.57 -21.53
C PRO A 63 -27.52 0.42 -20.01
N ALA A 64 -28.10 1.42 -19.32
CA ALA A 64 -28.31 1.37 -17.88
C ALA A 64 -29.29 0.25 -17.44
N GLU A 65 -30.35 0.00 -18.21
CA GLU A 65 -31.33 -1.06 -17.93
C GLU A 65 -30.69 -2.45 -18.13
N LEU A 66 -29.77 -2.58 -19.09
CA LEU A 66 -29.02 -3.81 -19.30
C LEU A 66 -28.04 -4.11 -18.18
N VAL A 67 -27.30 -3.10 -17.73
CA VAL A 67 -26.42 -3.23 -16.56
C VAL A 67 -27.21 -3.68 -15.34
N GLU A 68 -28.41 -3.15 -15.13
CA GLU A 68 -29.29 -3.56 -14.03
C GLU A 68 -29.72 -5.04 -14.17
N LYS A 69 -30.26 -5.45 -15.33
CA LYS A 69 -30.69 -6.84 -15.56
C LYS A 69 -29.54 -7.85 -15.50
N VAL A 70 -28.38 -7.50 -16.04
CA VAL A 70 -27.17 -8.32 -15.96
C VAL A 70 -26.77 -8.50 -14.49
N ASN A 71 -26.77 -7.43 -13.70
CA ASN A 71 -26.51 -7.50 -12.27
C ASN A 71 -27.54 -8.36 -11.51
N GLU A 72 -28.81 -8.33 -11.92
CA GLU A 72 -29.85 -9.19 -11.33
C GLU A 72 -29.67 -10.67 -11.68
N GLU A 73 -29.37 -11.01 -12.94
CA GLU A 73 -29.11 -12.40 -13.34
C GLU A 73 -27.84 -12.95 -12.70
N PHE A 74 -26.78 -12.13 -12.55
CA PHE A 74 -25.61 -12.50 -11.77
C PHE A 74 -25.95 -12.82 -10.31
N LYS A 75 -26.89 -12.09 -9.70
CA LYS A 75 -27.39 -12.41 -8.35
C LYS A 75 -28.18 -13.72 -8.30
N LYS A 76 -28.85 -14.13 -9.39
CA LYS A 76 -29.61 -15.38 -9.46
C LYS A 76 -28.73 -16.61 -9.71
N LEU A 77 -27.60 -16.46 -10.41
CA LEU A 77 -26.69 -17.55 -10.79
C LEU A 77 -25.75 -18.04 -9.67
N GLY A 78 -25.91 -17.58 -8.43
CA GLY A 78 -25.15 -18.11 -7.29
C GLY A 78 -23.65 -17.76 -7.27
N ARG A 79 -23.12 -17.01 -8.25
CA ARG A 79 -21.78 -16.38 -8.19
C ARG A 79 -21.79 -15.09 -7.38
N VAL A 80 -22.26 -15.27 -6.17
CA VAL A 80 -22.61 -14.24 -5.23
C VAL A 80 -21.91 -14.68 -3.95
N SER A 81 -21.01 -13.86 -3.40
CA SER A 81 -20.29 -14.25 -2.18
C SER A 81 -21.30 -14.79 -1.17
N LEU A 82 -21.06 -16.02 -0.68
CA LEU A 82 -21.95 -16.81 0.18
C LEU A 82 -22.46 -16.02 1.40
N ILE A 83 -21.82 -14.90 1.73
CA ILE A 83 -22.09 -14.10 2.92
C ILE A 83 -22.95 -12.85 2.65
N ARG A 84 -23.15 -12.40 1.40
CA ARG A 84 -23.78 -11.07 1.19
C ARG A 84 -24.76 -10.88 0.05
N LYS A 85 -25.10 -11.92 -0.72
CA LYS A 85 -25.97 -11.77 -1.90
C LYS A 85 -25.51 -10.61 -2.84
N ARG A 86 -24.19 -10.34 -2.93
CA ARG A 86 -23.59 -9.46 -3.94
C ARG A 86 -22.74 -10.22 -4.96
N PRO A 87 -22.83 -9.88 -6.25
CA PRO A 87 -22.09 -10.59 -7.31
C PRO A 87 -20.58 -10.59 -7.01
N MET A 88 -19.90 -11.69 -7.29
CA MET A 88 -18.44 -11.75 -7.30
C MET A 88 -17.96 -11.07 -8.58
N ILE A 89 -17.98 -9.73 -8.55
CA ILE A 89 -17.67 -8.90 -9.72
C ILE A 89 -16.17 -9.02 -10.08
N ASP A 90 -15.33 -9.45 -9.13
CA ASP A 90 -13.90 -9.72 -9.34
C ASP A 90 -13.61 -10.77 -10.40
N SER A 91 -14.62 -11.55 -10.80
CA SER A 91 -14.59 -12.42 -11.96
C SER A 91 -15.96 -12.42 -12.64
N ILE A 92 -16.41 -11.26 -13.15
CA ILE A 92 -17.35 -11.32 -14.28
C ILE A 92 -16.60 -12.05 -15.38
N ALA A 93 -16.71 -13.38 -15.41
CA ALA A 93 -16.06 -14.15 -16.44
C ALA A 93 -16.76 -13.79 -17.74
N LYS A 94 -15.98 -13.44 -18.76
CA LYS A 94 -16.45 -13.22 -20.13
C LYS A 94 -17.55 -14.22 -20.51
N ALA A 95 -17.30 -15.51 -20.24
CA ALA A 95 -18.22 -16.62 -20.48
C ALA A 95 -19.56 -16.55 -19.72
N ASP A 96 -19.60 -16.03 -18.49
CA ASP A 96 -20.85 -15.87 -17.76
C ASP A 96 -21.64 -14.67 -18.28
N LEU A 97 -20.94 -13.58 -18.58
CA LEU A 97 -21.58 -12.39 -19.14
C LEU A 97 -22.23 -12.72 -20.48
N THR A 98 -21.53 -13.44 -21.36
CA THR A 98 -22.05 -13.95 -22.63
C THR A 98 -23.30 -14.80 -22.42
N LYS A 99 -23.26 -15.80 -21.50
CA LYS A 99 -24.42 -16.65 -21.20
C LYS A 99 -25.63 -15.86 -20.67
N ILE A 100 -25.40 -14.86 -19.83
CA ILE A 100 -26.48 -14.00 -19.32
C ILE A 100 -27.07 -13.17 -20.45
N LEU A 101 -26.25 -12.61 -21.33
CA LEU A 101 -26.71 -11.79 -22.45
C LEU A 101 -27.49 -12.59 -23.50
N GLU A 102 -27.10 -13.84 -23.76
CA GLU A 102 -27.90 -14.75 -24.59
C GLU A 102 -29.30 -14.97 -24.02
N LYS A 103 -29.41 -15.05 -22.69
CA LYS A 103 -30.68 -15.25 -21.98
C LYS A 103 -31.52 -13.97 -21.88
N VAL A 104 -30.89 -12.82 -21.65
CA VAL A 104 -31.57 -11.57 -21.32
C VAL A 104 -31.96 -10.77 -22.56
N GLU A 105 -31.19 -10.87 -23.65
CA GLU A 105 -31.36 -9.99 -24.80
C GLU A 105 -31.22 -10.70 -26.15
N SER A 106 -30.01 -10.99 -26.61
CA SER A 106 -29.82 -11.68 -27.89
C SER A 106 -28.45 -12.35 -28.00
N LYS A 107 -28.40 -13.41 -28.81
CA LYS A 107 -27.13 -14.07 -29.16
C LYS A 107 -26.16 -13.12 -29.89
N LYS A 108 -26.67 -12.25 -30.77
CA LYS A 108 -25.84 -11.27 -31.50
C LYS A 108 -25.15 -10.29 -30.55
N LEU A 109 -25.85 -9.83 -29.51
CA LEU A 109 -25.25 -8.99 -28.48
C LEU A 109 -24.21 -9.77 -27.67
N ALA A 110 -24.51 -11.03 -27.32
CA ALA A 110 -23.57 -11.88 -26.60
C ALA A 110 -22.26 -12.10 -27.38
N ASP A 111 -22.35 -12.36 -28.69
CA ASP A 111 -21.20 -12.51 -29.59
C ASP A 111 -20.38 -11.20 -29.69
N GLU A 112 -21.04 -10.04 -29.70
CA GLU A 112 -20.35 -8.75 -29.78
C GLU A 112 -19.70 -8.36 -28.45
N VAL A 113 -20.35 -8.62 -27.32
CA VAL A 113 -19.74 -8.49 -25.99
C VAL A 113 -18.53 -9.40 -25.88
N GLU A 114 -18.60 -10.63 -26.39
CA GLU A 114 -17.44 -11.53 -26.39
C GLU A 114 -16.24 -10.93 -27.12
N LYS A 115 -16.43 -10.16 -28.19
CA LYS A 115 -15.31 -9.51 -28.89
C LYS A 115 -14.73 -8.33 -28.10
N TRP A 116 -15.59 -7.52 -27.48
CA TRP A 116 -15.18 -6.25 -26.87
C TRP A 116 -14.94 -6.32 -25.35
N PHE A 117 -15.27 -7.44 -24.73
CA PHE A 117 -15.11 -7.64 -23.29
C PHE A 117 -13.67 -7.40 -22.84
N ASP A 118 -12.69 -7.96 -23.54
CA ASP A 118 -11.28 -7.86 -23.16
C ASP A 118 -10.79 -6.41 -23.23
N THR A 119 -11.22 -5.67 -24.26
CA THR A 119 -10.93 -4.24 -24.41
C THR A 119 -11.56 -3.40 -23.30
N ALA A 120 -12.82 -3.66 -22.96
CA ALA A 120 -13.50 -2.95 -21.86
C ALA A 120 -12.90 -3.30 -20.50
N MET A 121 -12.47 -4.56 -20.32
CA MET A 121 -11.79 -5.01 -19.10
C MET A 121 -10.39 -4.38 -18.98
N GLN A 122 -9.66 -4.25 -20.08
CA GLN A 122 -8.39 -3.52 -20.09
C GLN A 122 -8.60 -2.04 -19.69
N GLY A 123 -9.60 -1.36 -20.26
CA GLY A 123 -9.93 0.01 -19.90
C GLY A 123 -10.38 0.15 -18.44
N PHE A 124 -11.10 -0.84 -17.92
CA PHE A 124 -11.40 -0.96 -16.49
C PHE A 124 -10.12 -1.02 -15.65
N GLU A 125 -9.20 -1.94 -15.95
CA GLU A 125 -7.98 -2.15 -15.18
C GLU A 125 -7.10 -0.90 -15.19
N GLU A 126 -6.98 -0.22 -16.32
CA GLU A 126 -6.21 1.03 -16.44
C GLU A 126 -6.81 2.17 -15.60
N ARG A 127 -8.13 2.37 -15.65
CA ARG A 127 -8.79 3.39 -14.82
C ARG A 127 -8.69 3.04 -13.35
N TYR A 128 -8.94 1.79 -12.99
CA TYR A 128 -8.86 1.32 -11.61
C TYR A 128 -7.45 1.50 -11.05
N THR A 129 -6.42 1.03 -11.75
CA THR A 129 -5.02 1.16 -11.34
C THR A 129 -4.60 2.63 -11.19
N ARG A 130 -5.04 3.52 -12.09
CA ARG A 130 -4.79 4.96 -12.02
C ARG A 130 -5.41 5.60 -10.78
N HIS A 131 -6.69 5.32 -10.51
CA HIS A 131 -7.36 5.84 -9.30
C HIS A 131 -6.72 5.29 -8.03
N MET A 132 -6.34 4.00 -8.03
CA MET A 132 -5.66 3.40 -6.88
C MET A 132 -4.31 4.07 -6.61
N LYS A 133 -3.54 4.46 -7.64
CA LYS A 133 -2.30 5.23 -7.46
C LYS A 133 -2.56 6.59 -6.80
N SER A 134 -3.60 7.31 -7.21
CA SER A 134 -3.98 8.59 -6.59
C SER A 134 -4.40 8.42 -5.12
N ILE A 135 -5.22 7.41 -4.82
CA ILE A 135 -5.60 7.08 -3.44
C ILE A 135 -4.37 6.72 -2.62
N THR A 136 -3.42 5.98 -3.20
CA THR A 136 -2.17 5.62 -2.51
C THR A 136 -1.40 6.85 -2.04
N ILE A 137 -1.23 7.85 -2.90
CA ILE A 137 -0.53 9.09 -2.57
C ILE A 137 -1.28 9.85 -1.46
N ILE A 138 -2.61 9.96 -1.58
CA ILE A 138 -3.44 10.64 -0.57
C ILE A 138 -3.32 9.94 0.79
N VAL A 139 -3.41 8.61 0.81
CA VAL A 139 -3.26 7.83 2.04
C VAL A 139 -1.86 8.00 2.63
N SER A 140 -0.81 7.97 1.81
CA SER A 140 0.56 8.25 2.28
C SER A 140 0.65 9.62 2.94
N ILE A 141 0.10 10.67 2.33
CA ILE A 141 0.07 12.02 2.92
C ILE A 141 -0.63 11.99 4.28
N VAL A 142 -1.84 11.43 4.34
CA VAL A 142 -2.63 11.36 5.57
C VAL A 142 -1.88 10.60 6.66
N VAL A 143 -1.32 9.43 6.34
CA VAL A 143 -0.59 8.60 7.30
C VAL A 143 0.65 9.31 7.83
N VAL A 144 1.46 9.92 6.96
CA VAL A 144 2.68 10.63 7.38
C VAL A 144 2.32 11.80 8.32
N VAL A 145 1.27 12.55 8.01
CA VAL A 145 0.81 13.65 8.86
C VAL A 145 0.30 13.11 10.20
N LEU A 146 -0.62 12.14 10.19
CA LEU A 146 -1.21 11.58 11.42
C LEU A 146 -0.17 10.92 12.33
N LEU A 147 0.86 10.30 11.76
CA LEU A 147 1.94 9.66 12.49
C LEU A 147 3.10 10.61 12.82
N ASN A 148 2.98 11.89 12.46
CA ASN A 148 4.05 12.88 12.57
C ASN A 148 5.39 12.38 12.02
N ALA A 149 5.35 11.62 10.93
CA ALA A 149 6.48 10.86 10.43
C ALA A 149 7.36 11.74 9.51
N ASN A 150 8.03 12.74 10.07
CA ASN A 150 8.96 13.56 9.29
C ASN A 150 10.29 12.82 9.06
N PHE A 151 10.71 12.69 7.79
CA PHE A 151 11.93 11.95 7.44
C PHE A 151 13.17 12.37 8.24
N PHE A 152 13.42 13.67 8.38
CA PHE A 152 14.61 14.17 9.07
C PHE A 152 14.58 13.85 10.57
N GLN A 153 13.40 13.93 11.19
CA GLN A 153 13.25 13.62 12.62
C GLN A 153 13.43 12.12 12.86
N VAL A 154 12.83 11.27 12.02
CA VAL A 154 12.97 9.81 12.10
C VAL A 154 14.44 9.42 11.95
N TYR A 155 15.11 9.93 10.91
CA TYR A 155 16.53 9.65 10.68
C TYR A 155 17.42 10.13 11.83
N HIS A 156 17.18 11.35 12.32
CA HIS A 156 17.93 11.90 13.44
C HIS A 156 17.77 11.02 14.69
N ASN A 157 16.54 10.66 15.05
CA ASN A 157 16.28 9.82 16.22
C ASN A 157 16.97 8.46 16.12
N ILE A 158 16.98 7.81 14.94
CA ILE A 158 17.61 6.50 14.74
C ILE A 158 19.14 6.60 14.79
N SER A 159 19.71 7.63 14.18
CA SER A 159 21.16 7.80 14.09
C SER A 159 21.80 8.19 15.42
N THR A 160 21.11 8.97 16.27
CA THR A 160 21.65 9.43 17.56
C THR A 160 21.35 8.50 18.73
N ASN A 161 20.28 7.69 18.65
CA ASN A 161 19.87 6.82 19.75
C ASN A 161 20.20 5.34 19.47
N ASP A 162 21.30 4.87 20.04
CA ASP A 162 21.78 3.49 19.88
C ASP A 162 20.78 2.45 20.43
N VAL A 163 20.07 2.77 21.52
CA VAL A 163 19.05 1.89 22.12
C VAL A 163 17.87 1.72 21.17
N MET A 164 17.35 2.82 20.63
CA MET A 164 16.22 2.79 19.71
C MET A 164 16.58 2.08 18.41
N ARG A 165 17.77 2.34 17.85
CA ARG A 165 18.26 1.65 16.65
C ARG A 165 18.32 0.14 16.86
N ASN A 166 18.90 -0.32 17.97
CA ASN A 166 19.00 -1.74 18.28
C ASN A 166 17.61 -2.39 18.48
N ALA A 167 16.67 -1.68 19.11
CA ALA A 167 15.29 -2.16 19.25
C ALA A 167 14.58 -2.30 17.90
N ILE A 168 14.82 -1.38 16.96
CA ILE A 168 14.28 -1.46 15.59
C ILE A 168 14.88 -2.67 14.85
N LEU A 169 16.20 -2.89 14.96
CA LEU A 169 16.88 -4.01 14.30
C LEU A 169 16.34 -5.37 14.75
N GLN A 170 15.92 -5.50 16.01
CA GLN A 170 15.32 -6.73 16.54
C GLN A 170 13.91 -7.02 16.00
N LYS A 171 13.19 -6.00 15.53
CA LYS A 171 11.81 -6.16 15.01
C LYS A 171 11.75 -6.72 13.58
N ARG A 172 12.90 -6.91 12.93
CA ARG A 172 13.00 -7.42 11.55
C ARG A 172 12.18 -8.70 11.34
N ASP A 173 12.41 -9.71 12.17
CA ASP A 173 11.84 -11.05 11.94
C ASP A 173 10.31 -11.01 12.11
N LEU A 174 9.82 -10.18 13.04
CA LEU A 174 8.40 -9.92 13.23
C LEU A 174 7.77 -9.30 11.97
N VAL A 175 8.40 -8.28 11.39
CA VAL A 175 7.90 -7.60 10.18
C VAL A 175 7.95 -8.54 8.96
N GLN A 176 9.01 -9.34 8.81
CA GLN A 176 9.10 -10.33 7.74
C GLN A 176 8.07 -11.45 7.85
N GLN A 177 7.77 -11.91 9.06
CA GLN A 177 6.73 -12.92 9.27
C GLN A 177 5.34 -12.38 8.88
N GLN A 178 5.08 -11.10 9.15
CA GLN A 178 3.81 -10.46 8.81
C GLN A 178 3.65 -10.20 7.31
N LEU A 179 4.73 -9.91 6.59
CA LEU A 179 4.71 -9.79 5.12
C LEU A 179 4.29 -11.10 4.44
N LYS A 180 4.69 -12.25 5.01
CA LYS A 180 4.33 -13.59 4.49
C LYS A 180 2.91 -14.01 4.86
N THR A 181 2.31 -13.37 5.87
CA THR A 181 0.94 -13.65 6.30
C THR A 181 -0.01 -12.74 5.54
N GLN A 182 -0.11 -12.92 4.22
CA GLN A 182 -1.20 -12.31 3.46
C GLN A 182 -2.50 -13.05 3.81
N SER A 183 -3.56 -12.28 4.06
CA SER A 183 -4.87 -12.76 4.52
C SER A 183 -5.36 -13.97 3.71
N PRO A 184 -5.87 -15.03 4.36
CA PRO A 184 -6.47 -16.14 3.63
C PRO A 184 -7.66 -15.63 2.81
N GLU A 185 -7.60 -15.83 1.48
CA GLU A 185 -8.66 -15.44 0.52
C GLU A 185 -10.01 -16.09 0.82
N THR A 186 -10.05 -17.07 1.73
CA THR A 186 -11.22 -17.86 2.10
C THR A 186 -11.99 -17.35 3.33
N ALA A 187 -11.52 -16.29 4.00
CA ALA A 187 -12.21 -15.72 5.17
C ALA A 187 -13.42 -14.86 4.75
N THR A 188 -14.48 -14.83 5.57
CA THR A 188 -15.63 -13.97 5.28
C THR A 188 -15.22 -12.49 5.21
N GLU A 189 -15.92 -11.65 4.42
CA GLU A 189 -15.58 -10.20 4.27
C GLU A 189 -15.45 -9.50 5.63
N ALA A 190 -16.26 -9.90 6.62
CA ALA A 190 -16.21 -9.41 7.98
C ALA A 190 -14.98 -9.91 8.77
N GLU A 191 -14.60 -11.18 8.63
CA GLU A 191 -13.39 -11.74 9.24
C GLU A 191 -12.12 -11.16 8.62
N ALA A 192 -12.09 -10.99 7.29
CA ALA A 192 -10.99 -10.36 6.59
C ALA A 192 -10.83 -8.88 6.97
N LEU A 193 -11.94 -8.14 7.16
CA LEU A 193 -11.91 -6.77 7.66
C LEU A 193 -11.40 -6.71 9.11
N LYS A 194 -11.89 -7.59 9.99
CA LYS A 194 -11.43 -7.68 11.38
C LYS A 194 -9.94 -8.03 11.46
N ALA A 195 -9.47 -8.94 10.62
CA ALA A 195 -8.06 -9.30 10.54
C ALA A 195 -7.19 -8.11 10.13
N GLU A 196 -7.58 -7.36 9.09
CA GLU A 196 -6.87 -6.15 8.66
C GLU A 196 -6.87 -5.05 9.72
N LEU A 197 -7.98 -4.85 10.42
CA LEU A 197 -8.06 -3.90 11.54
C LEU A 197 -7.15 -4.30 12.69
N THR A 198 -7.12 -5.59 13.04
CA THR A 198 -6.24 -6.14 14.08
C THR A 198 -4.77 -5.98 13.69
N GLN A 199 -4.45 -6.22 12.42
CA GLN A 199 -3.10 -6.05 11.89
C GLN A 199 -2.66 -4.59 11.89
N LEU A 200 -3.54 -3.67 11.46
CA LEU A 200 -3.29 -2.24 11.52
C LEU A 200 -3.08 -1.77 12.96
N GLN A 201 -3.93 -2.21 13.89
CA GLN A 201 -3.80 -1.89 15.31
C GLN A 201 -2.44 -2.36 15.84
N LYS A 202 -2.00 -3.57 15.51
CA LYS A 202 -0.68 -4.06 15.89
C LYS A 202 0.46 -3.17 15.36
N TYR A 203 0.40 -2.74 14.11
CA TYR A 203 1.42 -1.82 13.57
C TYR A 203 1.42 -0.46 14.30
N LEU A 204 0.24 0.04 14.68
CA LEU A 204 0.12 1.30 15.42
C LEU A 204 0.58 1.18 16.87
N ASP A 205 0.34 0.05 17.54
CA ASP A 205 0.79 -0.22 18.90
C ASP A 205 2.33 -0.38 18.98
N GLU A 206 2.94 -0.88 17.91
CA GLU A 206 4.40 -1.02 17.82
C GLU A 206 5.11 0.28 17.37
N ALA A 207 4.39 1.23 16.78
CA ALA A 207 4.93 2.47 16.22
C ALA A 207 5.69 3.33 17.26
N PRO A 208 5.24 3.50 18.52
CA PRO A 208 5.99 4.24 19.55
C PRO A 208 7.39 3.68 19.80
N GLY A 209 7.54 2.35 19.75
CA GLY A 209 8.84 1.67 19.90
C GLY A 209 9.79 1.88 18.72
N LEU A 210 9.28 2.37 17.59
CA LEU A 210 10.03 2.74 16.39
C LEU A 210 10.34 4.25 16.32
N GLY A 211 9.98 5.01 17.38
CA GLY A 211 10.10 6.46 17.40
C GLY A 211 9.01 7.20 16.63
N ILE A 212 7.94 6.51 16.22
CA ILE A 212 6.79 7.08 15.51
C ILE A 212 5.67 7.35 16.51
N ARG A 213 5.02 8.51 16.45
CA ARG A 213 3.98 8.91 17.42
C ARG A 213 2.76 9.45 16.72
N LEU A 214 1.59 8.92 17.05
CA LEU A 214 0.32 9.51 16.61
C LEU A 214 0.19 10.94 17.11
N LEU A 215 -0.20 11.85 16.23
CA LEU A 215 -0.66 13.17 16.61
C LEU A 215 -1.96 13.04 17.42
N ARG A 216 -2.01 13.74 18.55
CA ARG A 216 -3.26 13.93 19.30
C ARG A 216 -4.18 14.87 18.53
N PRO A 217 -5.51 14.80 18.69
CA PRO A 217 -6.46 15.65 17.96
C PRO A 217 -6.14 17.16 18.01
N ALA A 218 -5.71 17.67 19.16
CA ALA A 218 -5.28 19.07 19.30
C ALA A 218 -4.07 19.43 18.43
N GLN A 219 -3.13 18.50 18.23
CA GLN A 219 -1.95 18.74 17.41
C GLN A 219 -2.28 18.72 15.91
N ILE A 220 -3.36 18.02 15.53
CA ILE A 220 -3.85 18.01 14.14
C ILE A 220 -4.46 19.37 13.79
N SER A 221 -5.26 19.95 14.69
CA SER A 221 -5.78 21.31 14.50
C SER A 221 -4.67 22.35 14.46
N ASP A 222 -3.64 22.21 15.30
CA ASP A 222 -2.48 23.12 15.31
C ASP A 222 -1.67 23.04 14.00
N PHE A 223 -1.52 21.82 13.46
CA PHE A 223 -0.86 21.57 12.19
C PHE A 223 -1.68 22.14 11.02
N ALA A 224 -2.99 21.90 10.99
CA ALA A 224 -3.88 22.38 9.93
C ALA A 224 -4.05 23.91 9.95
N GLY A 225 -4.15 24.50 11.15
CA GLY A 225 -4.18 25.95 11.34
C GLY A 225 -2.81 26.62 11.26
N ALA A 226 -1.74 25.83 11.12
CA ALA A 226 -0.35 26.27 11.10
C ALA A 226 0.04 27.19 12.29
N GLN A 227 -0.70 27.11 13.41
CA GLN A 227 -0.66 28.09 14.50
C GLN A 227 0.66 28.07 15.28
N GLY A 228 1.40 26.96 15.27
CA GLY A 228 2.69 26.82 15.96
C GLY A 228 3.92 26.84 15.05
N VAL A 229 3.77 26.48 13.76
CA VAL A 229 4.92 26.29 12.85
C VAL A 229 5.53 27.63 12.41
N TRP A 230 4.74 28.69 12.36
CA TRP A 230 5.16 29.98 11.80
C TRP A 230 5.26 31.12 12.82
N LYS A 231 4.91 30.85 14.09
CA LYS A 231 4.69 31.85 15.13
C LYS A 231 5.92 32.71 15.39
N ASP A 232 7.11 32.10 15.38
CA ASP A 232 8.38 32.77 15.68
C ASP A 232 9.32 32.86 14.47
N VAL A 233 8.80 32.64 13.25
CA VAL A 233 9.62 32.62 12.02
C VAL A 233 9.49 33.95 11.27
N PRO A 234 10.58 34.74 11.15
CA PRO A 234 10.60 35.99 10.38
C PRO A 234 10.21 35.75 8.92
N PHE A 235 9.44 36.67 8.32
CA PHE A 235 8.92 36.51 6.94
C PHE A 235 10.00 36.14 5.91
N ARG A 236 11.17 36.79 5.98
CA ARG A 236 12.32 36.51 5.09
C ARG A 236 12.85 35.08 5.19
N ASN A 237 12.65 34.41 6.33
CA ASN A 237 13.13 33.05 6.59
C ASN A 237 12.01 32.01 6.47
N ARG A 238 10.76 32.43 6.23
CA ARG A 238 9.61 31.52 6.13
C ARG A 238 9.75 30.56 4.95
N LEU A 239 10.25 31.02 3.80
CA LEU A 239 10.46 30.12 2.66
C LEU A 239 11.43 28.98 3.02
N GLY A 240 12.58 29.31 3.61
CA GLY A 240 13.57 28.32 4.02
C GLY A 240 13.09 27.40 5.15
N HIS A 241 12.35 27.94 6.11
CA HIS A 241 11.74 27.15 7.18
C HIS A 241 10.67 26.19 6.63
N GLY A 242 9.81 26.68 5.74
CA GLY A 242 8.79 25.90 5.05
C GLY A 242 9.40 24.75 4.26
N ILE A 243 10.46 25.01 3.49
CA ILE A 243 11.18 23.96 2.74
C ILE A 243 11.74 22.89 3.68
N LYS A 244 12.30 23.26 4.83
CA LYS A 244 12.81 22.27 5.80
C LYS A 244 11.70 21.43 6.42
N VAL A 245 10.60 22.06 6.84
CA VAL A 245 9.47 21.37 7.47
C VAL A 245 8.78 20.47 6.45
N ILE A 246 8.32 21.05 5.34
CA ILE A 246 7.57 20.36 4.29
C ILE A 246 8.46 19.35 3.55
N GLY A 247 9.75 19.64 3.36
CA GLY A 247 10.69 18.76 2.67
C GLY A 247 10.80 17.38 3.32
N GLY A 248 10.85 17.31 4.65
CA GLY A 248 10.88 16.03 5.36
C GLY A 248 9.59 15.22 5.19
N PHE A 249 8.43 15.89 5.15
CA PHE A 249 7.14 15.24 4.87
C PHE A 249 7.04 14.78 3.41
N ALA A 250 7.48 15.62 2.46
CA ALA A 250 7.46 15.31 1.03
C ALA A 250 8.36 14.11 0.70
N ILE A 251 9.58 14.07 1.26
CA ILE A 251 10.47 12.91 1.14
C ILE A 251 9.78 11.68 1.73
N MET A 252 9.18 11.78 2.91
CA MET A 252 8.51 10.63 3.52
C MET A 252 7.36 10.10 2.65
N VAL A 253 6.50 10.97 2.13
CA VAL A 253 5.40 10.60 1.23
C VAL A 253 5.93 9.90 -0.02
N MET A 254 7.01 10.43 -0.60
CA MET A 254 7.66 9.82 -1.76
C MET A 254 8.17 8.41 -1.43
N LEU A 255 8.84 8.23 -0.29
CA LEU A 255 9.36 6.94 0.15
C LEU A 255 8.24 5.92 0.42
N LEU A 256 7.15 6.35 1.07
CA LEU A 256 6.01 5.46 1.33
C LEU A 256 5.21 5.14 0.06
N SER A 257 5.25 6.00 -0.95
CA SER A 257 4.63 5.72 -2.25
C SER A 257 5.27 4.55 -3.00
N ALA A 258 6.51 4.15 -2.66
CA ALA A 258 7.14 2.95 -3.22
C ALA A 258 6.48 1.65 -2.71
N GLY A 259 5.88 1.68 -1.51
CA GLY A 259 5.17 0.56 -0.91
C GLY A 259 6.09 -0.48 -0.24
N ALA A 260 5.48 -1.42 0.49
CA ALA A 260 6.19 -2.40 1.29
C ALA A 260 7.08 -3.38 0.49
N PRO A 261 6.68 -3.88 -0.70
CA PRO A 261 7.51 -4.79 -1.49
C PRO A 261 8.89 -4.22 -1.81
N PHE A 262 8.94 -2.96 -2.24
CA PHE A 262 10.21 -2.27 -2.53
C PHE A 262 11.14 -2.23 -1.31
N TRP A 263 10.60 -1.87 -0.14
CA TRP A 263 11.39 -1.77 1.09
C TRP A 263 11.77 -3.15 1.66
N GLN A 264 11.00 -4.20 1.35
CA GLN A 264 11.39 -5.58 1.66
C GLN A 264 12.62 -5.98 0.84
N ASP A 265 12.61 -5.76 -0.47
CA ASP A 265 13.74 -6.07 -1.35
C ASP A 265 15.00 -5.29 -0.92
N ALA A 266 14.82 -4.01 -0.59
CA ALA A 266 15.90 -3.16 -0.07
C ALA A 266 16.46 -3.72 1.25
N LEU A 267 15.60 -4.17 2.16
CA LEU A 267 16.01 -4.77 3.43
C LEU A 267 16.83 -6.04 3.21
N GLU A 268 16.36 -6.94 2.34
CA GLU A 268 17.04 -8.19 2.00
C GLU A 268 18.42 -7.94 1.40
N SER A 269 18.52 -7.00 0.45
CA SER A 269 19.78 -6.58 -0.17
C SER A 269 20.78 -6.03 0.87
N LEU A 270 20.33 -5.12 1.74
CA LEU A 270 21.20 -4.51 2.76
C LEU A 270 21.72 -5.53 3.78
N PHE A 271 20.92 -6.54 4.14
CA PHE A 271 21.40 -7.63 4.99
C PHE A 271 22.36 -8.56 4.26
N GLY A 272 22.14 -8.82 2.96
CA GLY A 272 23.10 -9.51 2.11
C GLY A 272 24.48 -8.83 2.17
N VAL A 273 24.50 -7.51 1.97
CA VAL A 273 25.72 -6.69 2.09
C VAL A 273 26.32 -6.75 3.49
N LYS A 274 25.51 -6.61 4.55
CA LYS A 274 25.98 -6.71 5.95
C LYS A 274 26.67 -8.05 6.23
N ASN A 275 26.09 -9.15 5.75
CA ASN A 275 26.65 -10.48 5.93
C ASN A 275 27.99 -10.65 5.20
N LEU A 276 28.13 -10.09 3.99
CA LEU A 276 29.37 -10.10 3.23
C LEU A 276 30.47 -9.29 3.94
N LEU A 277 30.15 -8.10 4.45
CA LEU A 277 31.09 -7.27 5.18
C LEU A 277 31.57 -7.93 6.48
N ARG A 278 30.65 -8.57 7.21
CA ARG A 278 31.01 -9.33 8.43
C ARG A 278 31.96 -10.50 8.10
N LYS A 279 31.67 -11.26 7.04
CA LYS A 279 32.53 -12.37 6.61
C LYS A 279 33.94 -11.88 6.24
N LYS A 280 34.05 -10.75 5.53
CA LYS A 280 35.33 -10.15 5.14
C LYS A 280 36.14 -9.68 6.36
N SER A 281 35.50 -9.04 7.34
CA SER A 281 36.18 -8.64 8.57
C SER A 281 36.65 -9.85 9.40
N ASP A 282 35.88 -10.94 9.40
CA ASP A 282 36.27 -12.15 10.13
C ASP A 282 37.50 -12.80 9.49
N THR A 283 37.60 -12.83 8.15
CA THR A 283 38.79 -13.34 7.44
C THR A 283 40.03 -12.48 7.65
N GLU A 284 39.88 -11.15 7.61
CA GLU A 284 40.98 -10.20 7.82
C GLU A 284 41.57 -10.29 9.24
N ASN A 285 40.72 -10.43 10.25
CA ASN A 285 41.14 -10.60 11.65
C ASN A 285 41.87 -11.94 11.90
N VAL A 286 41.63 -12.97 11.09
CA VAL A 286 42.32 -14.28 11.19
C VAL A 286 43.71 -14.22 10.56
N GLU A 287 43.87 -13.50 9.44
CA GLU A 287 45.18 -13.30 8.79
C GLU A 287 46.12 -12.44 9.64
N ASP A 288 45.61 -11.38 10.28
CA ASP A 288 46.41 -10.49 11.15
C ASP A 288 46.87 -11.18 12.44
N ARG A 289 46.07 -12.11 12.98
CA ARG A 289 46.46 -12.93 14.16
C ARG A 289 47.36 -14.12 13.83
N GLY A 290 47.35 -14.60 12.58
CA GLY A 290 48.19 -15.72 12.13
C GLY A 290 49.64 -15.33 11.78
N GLY A 291 49.94 -14.03 11.72
CA GLY A 291 51.22 -13.49 11.26
C GLY A 291 52.31 -13.33 12.31
N GLN A 292 52.16 -13.84 13.54
CA GLN A 292 53.23 -13.77 14.55
C GLN A 292 54.40 -14.69 14.13
N PRO A 293 55.57 -14.14 13.74
CA PRO A 293 56.67 -14.98 13.29
C PRO A 293 57.19 -15.77 14.49
N ARG A 294 57.25 -17.11 14.36
CA ARG A 294 57.98 -17.95 15.30
C ARG A 294 59.44 -17.50 15.28
N SER A 295 59.87 -16.80 16.33
CA SER A 295 61.28 -16.55 16.58
C SER A 295 61.92 -17.88 16.97
N SER A 296 62.59 -18.50 16.00
CA SER A 296 63.59 -19.54 16.23
C SER A 296 64.97 -18.91 16.23
#